data_AF-A0A7S4MAY7-F1
#
_entry.id   AF-A0A7S4MAY7-F1
#
_cell.length_a   1.000
_cell.length_b   1.000
_cell.length_c   1.000
_cell.angle_alpha   90.00
_cell.angle_beta   90.00
_cell.angle_gamma   90.00
#
_symmetry.space_group_name_H-M   'P 1'
#
loop_
_entity.id
_entity.type
_entity.pdbx_description
1 polymer ?
#
loop_
_entity_poly.entity_id
_entity_poly.type
_entity_poly.pdbx_seq_one_letter_code
_entity_poly.pdbx_strand_id
1 'polypeptide(L)'
;MEGEVQLTLLHILNNQCLLPVFRIYCRSNCVDEYLNFWFEVRMLTNKYLHDGAGTRAETSDCSNLFKKYFLPDSIHRIQIDPKIGNELQEELKKQPTIQVFEAAQRYAFDVLDQKMKNFSQSEAYKNFLKRERSLYQKQSERQFDIKEIEMHFKRVNDAHKHLKIISTEIANKLSANAVAVNNLHALAERFTEYSDSIRQADTGNELGSLAECLKKVASIMLRLEVLEKQMNQAISERLETVESSLASDIPNALALKKKMEKASNGDQTMIDTLSTLRDTNNRVDHRTFSVLCEIMEQYLGFFERGYSLMQDILPEVEKYRQTTKATAV
;
A
#
# COMPACT_ATOMS: atom_id res chain seq x y z
N MET A 1 -18.23 -35.23 22.48
CA MET A 1 -17.96 -35.29 21.03
C MET A 1 -18.18 -33.89 20.50
N GLU A 2 -17.13 -33.07 20.52
CA GLU A 2 -17.16 -31.74 19.91
C GLU A 2 -17.16 -31.95 18.39
N GLY A 3 -18.17 -31.44 17.69
CA GLY A 3 -18.23 -31.52 16.23
C GLY A 3 -17.03 -30.79 15.65
N GLU A 4 -16.17 -31.49 14.90
CA GLU A 4 -15.12 -30.84 14.12
C GLU A 4 -15.79 -29.84 13.19
N VAL A 5 -15.59 -28.54 13.46
CA VAL A 5 -16.01 -27.48 12.55
C VAL A 5 -15.27 -27.72 11.25
N GLN A 6 -15.98 -28.20 10.24
CA GLN A 6 -15.42 -28.43 8.92
C GLN A 6 -15.10 -27.07 8.33
N LEU A 7 -13.81 -26.72 8.35
CA LEU A 7 -13.33 -25.50 7.71
C LEU A 7 -13.68 -25.61 6.22
N THR A 8 -14.25 -24.56 5.66
CA THR A 8 -14.44 -24.40 4.22
C THR A 8 -13.58 -23.25 3.72
N LEU A 9 -13.20 -23.24 2.45
CA LEU A 9 -12.45 -22.12 1.88
C LEU A 9 -13.20 -20.80 2.09
N LEU A 10 -14.51 -20.79 1.88
CA LEU A 10 -15.33 -19.58 2.08
C LEU A 10 -15.32 -19.09 3.54
N HIS A 11 -15.32 -20.00 4.51
CA HIS A 11 -15.19 -19.63 5.92
C HIS A 11 -13.84 -18.97 6.19
N ILE A 12 -12.76 -19.51 5.63
CA ILE A 12 -11.41 -18.96 5.79
C ILE A 12 -11.30 -17.58 5.12
N LEU A 13 -11.79 -17.44 3.88
CA LEU A 13 -11.69 -16.20 3.11
C LEU A 13 -12.46 -15.04 3.74
N ASN A 14 -13.49 -15.33 4.54
CA ASN A 14 -14.30 -14.32 5.24
C ASN A 14 -13.91 -14.16 6.72
N ASN A 15 -12.94 -14.93 7.24
CA ASN A 15 -12.52 -14.87 8.64
C ASN A 15 -11.21 -14.08 8.78
N GLN A 16 -11.27 -12.94 9.47
CA GLN A 16 -10.14 -12.02 9.63
C GLN A 16 -8.93 -12.63 10.37
N CYS A 17 -9.15 -13.61 11.23
CA CYS A 17 -8.08 -14.29 11.97
C CYS A 17 -7.44 -15.42 11.15
N LEU A 18 -8.24 -16.15 10.37
CA LEU A 18 -7.76 -17.31 9.60
C LEU A 18 -7.17 -16.92 8.24
N LEU A 19 -7.65 -15.85 7.61
CA LEU A 19 -7.17 -15.42 6.30
C LEU A 19 -5.65 -15.13 6.27
N PRO A 20 -5.05 -14.39 7.24
CA PRO A 20 -3.60 -14.19 7.27
C PRO A 20 -2.82 -15.50 7.41
N VAL A 21 -3.34 -16.44 8.20
CA VAL A 21 -2.73 -17.78 8.40
C VAL A 21 -2.80 -18.60 7.11
N PHE A 22 -3.95 -18.55 6.43
CA PHE A 22 -4.14 -19.20 5.15
C PHE A 22 -3.26 -18.60 4.05
N ARG A 23 -3.01 -17.28 4.08
CA ARG A 23 -2.08 -16.62 3.15
C ARG A 23 -0.64 -17.12 3.32
N ILE A 24 -0.18 -17.30 4.56
CA ILE A 24 1.12 -17.92 4.85
C ILE A 24 1.17 -19.34 4.27
N TYR A 25 0.12 -20.12 4.45
CA TYR A 25 0.01 -21.46 3.87
C TYR A 25 0.00 -21.45 2.33
N CYS A 26 -0.68 -20.50 1.70
CA CYS A 26 -0.70 -20.38 0.24
C CYS A 26 0.70 -20.07 -0.30
N ARG A 27 1.47 -19.22 0.38
CA ARG A 27 2.88 -18.93 0.01
C ARG A 27 3.76 -20.17 0.11
N SER A 28 3.65 -20.95 1.18
CA SER A 28 4.45 -22.19 1.32
C SER A 28 4.11 -23.25 0.27
N ASN A 29 2.93 -23.16 -0.36
CA ASN A 29 2.48 -24.07 -1.40
C ASN A 29 2.56 -23.44 -2.81
N CYS A 30 3.17 -22.27 -2.94
CA CYS A 30 3.30 -21.53 -4.21
C CYS A 30 1.96 -21.28 -4.92
N VAL A 31 0.89 -21.00 -4.16
CA VAL A 31 -0.45 -20.69 -4.69
C VAL A 31 -0.99 -19.32 -4.24
N ASP A 32 -0.14 -18.48 -3.62
CA ASP A 32 -0.54 -17.13 -3.15
C ASP A 32 -1.07 -16.24 -4.30
N GLU A 33 -0.57 -16.43 -5.52
CA GLU A 33 -1.04 -15.63 -6.67
C GLU A 33 -2.46 -15.98 -7.11
N TYR A 34 -2.93 -17.21 -6.91
CA TYR A 34 -4.34 -17.54 -7.13
C TYR A 34 -5.23 -16.83 -6.12
N LEU A 35 -4.76 -16.70 -4.87
CA LEU A 35 -5.46 -15.99 -3.81
C LEU A 35 -5.53 -14.48 -4.11
N ASN A 36 -4.41 -13.89 -4.52
CA ASN A 36 -4.35 -12.47 -4.91
C ASN A 36 -5.26 -12.19 -6.11
N PHE A 37 -5.16 -12.99 -7.17
CA PHE A 37 -6.02 -12.87 -8.35
C PHE A 37 -7.50 -12.95 -7.97
N TRP A 38 -7.89 -13.94 -7.15
CA TRP A 38 -9.29 -14.10 -6.73
C TRP A 38 -9.84 -12.86 -6.00
N PHE A 39 -9.04 -12.27 -5.11
CA PHE A 39 -9.41 -11.05 -4.40
C PHE A 39 -9.47 -9.83 -5.33
N GLU A 40 -8.52 -9.67 -6.26
CA GLU A 40 -8.52 -8.55 -7.20
C GLU A 40 -9.72 -8.58 -8.14
N VAL A 41 -10.09 -9.76 -8.67
CA VAL A 41 -11.34 -9.92 -9.44
C VAL A 41 -12.55 -9.56 -8.58
N ARG A 42 -12.62 -10.02 -7.33
CA ARG A 42 -13.72 -9.71 -6.41
C ARG A 42 -13.81 -8.20 -6.11
N MET A 43 -12.69 -7.53 -5.92
CA MET A 43 -12.64 -6.07 -5.70
C MET A 43 -13.14 -5.31 -6.92
N LEU A 44 -12.69 -5.67 -8.13
CA LEU A 44 -13.16 -5.04 -9.37
C LEU A 44 -14.64 -5.34 -9.62
N THR A 45 -15.11 -6.55 -9.32
CA THR A 45 -16.53 -6.91 -9.41
C THR A 45 -17.37 -5.99 -8.51
N ASN A 46 -16.94 -5.76 -7.27
CA ASN A 46 -17.63 -4.84 -6.37
C ASN A 46 -17.55 -3.38 -6.84
N LYS A 47 -16.40 -2.95 -7.38
CA LYS A 47 -16.19 -1.59 -7.91
C LYS A 47 -17.16 -1.27 -9.04
N TYR A 48 -17.37 -2.21 -9.96
CA TYR A 48 -18.21 -2.01 -11.15
C TYR A 48 -19.62 -2.61 -11.03
N LEU A 49 -20.03 -3.07 -9.85
CA LEU A 49 -21.35 -3.68 -9.64
C LEU A 49 -22.52 -2.73 -9.94
N HIS A 50 -22.30 -1.42 -9.75
CA HIS A 50 -23.32 -0.39 -9.89
C HIS A 50 -23.05 0.60 -11.03
N ASP A 51 -21.87 0.53 -11.64
CA ASP A 51 -21.52 1.30 -12.82
C ASP A 51 -21.98 0.53 -14.07
N GLY A 52 -22.59 1.18 -15.04
CA GLY A 52 -23.00 0.52 -16.28
C GLY A 52 -21.81 -0.20 -16.94
N ALA A 53 -22.00 -1.46 -17.34
CA ALA A 53 -20.93 -2.29 -17.90
C ALA A 53 -20.26 -1.65 -19.13
N GLY A 54 -18.94 -1.83 -19.25
CA GLY A 54 -18.16 -1.41 -20.40
C GLY A 54 -17.63 0.04 -20.30
N THR A 55 -17.45 0.57 -19.10
CA THR A 55 -16.78 1.88 -18.96
C THR A 55 -15.34 1.81 -19.45
N ARG A 56 -14.80 2.94 -19.94
CA ARG A 56 -13.38 3.03 -20.34
C ARG A 56 -12.43 2.68 -19.17
N ALA A 57 -12.84 3.00 -17.95
CA ALA A 57 -12.10 2.65 -16.74
C ALA A 57 -12.10 1.14 -16.49
N GLU A 58 -13.25 0.48 -16.57
CA GLU A 58 -13.37 -0.99 -16.43
C GLU A 58 -12.53 -1.71 -17.48
N THR A 59 -12.58 -1.25 -18.73
CA THR A 59 -11.80 -1.82 -19.83
C THR A 59 -10.29 -1.76 -19.55
N SER A 60 -9.82 -0.61 -19.04
CA SER A 60 -8.43 -0.41 -18.64
C SER A 60 -8.03 -1.32 -17.48
N ASP A 61 -8.86 -1.39 -16.44
CA ASP A 61 -8.59 -2.21 -15.26
C ASP A 61 -8.58 -3.71 -15.60
N CYS A 62 -9.50 -4.18 -16.44
CA CYS A 62 -9.52 -5.55 -16.95
C CYS A 62 -8.26 -5.87 -17.76
N SER A 63 -7.82 -4.94 -18.61
CA SER A 63 -6.58 -5.10 -19.39
C SER A 63 -5.35 -5.18 -18.49
N ASN A 64 -5.28 -4.37 -17.44
CA ASN A 64 -4.19 -4.38 -16.47
C ASN A 64 -4.18 -5.67 -15.65
N LEU A 65 -5.34 -6.15 -15.21
CA LEU A 65 -5.47 -7.41 -14.50
C LEU A 65 -5.02 -8.59 -15.38
N PHE A 66 -5.41 -8.59 -16.66
CA PHE A 66 -4.97 -9.62 -17.60
C PHE A 66 -3.44 -9.63 -17.75
N LYS A 67 -2.84 -8.46 -17.98
CA LYS A 67 -1.39 -8.30 -18.10
C LYS A 67 -0.66 -8.81 -16.88
N LYS A 68 -1.19 -8.52 -15.69
CA LYS A 68 -0.61 -8.92 -14.41
C LYS A 68 -0.66 -10.43 -14.18
N TYR A 69 -1.71 -11.15 -14.57
CA TYR A 69 -1.86 -12.55 -14.16
C TYR A 69 -1.66 -13.57 -15.28
N PHE A 70 -1.74 -13.16 -16.55
CA PHE A 70 -1.82 -14.11 -17.67
C PHE A 70 -0.73 -13.92 -18.73
N LEU A 71 0.02 -12.81 -18.72
CA LEU A 71 1.16 -12.69 -19.63
C LEU A 71 2.32 -13.60 -19.22
N PRO A 72 3.04 -14.20 -20.19
CA PRO A 72 4.16 -15.09 -19.91
C PRO A 72 5.26 -14.47 -19.05
N ASP A 73 5.50 -13.16 -19.23
CA ASP A 73 6.57 -12.41 -18.59
C ASP A 73 6.17 -11.84 -17.22
N SER A 74 4.94 -12.08 -16.76
CA SER A 74 4.51 -11.56 -15.47
C SER A 74 5.10 -12.35 -14.30
N ILE A 75 5.61 -11.62 -13.31
CA ILE A 75 6.04 -12.19 -12.02
C ILE A 75 4.87 -12.73 -11.18
N HIS A 76 3.64 -12.29 -11.45
CA HIS A 76 2.42 -12.73 -10.75
C HIS A 76 1.62 -13.77 -11.54
N ARG A 77 2.23 -14.37 -12.56
CA ARG A 77 1.55 -15.29 -13.47
C ARG A 77 0.92 -16.47 -12.72
N ILE A 78 -0.37 -16.71 -12.97
CA ILE A 78 -1.05 -17.94 -12.54
C ILE A 78 -1.10 -18.96 -13.68
N GLN A 79 -1.09 -20.25 -13.35
CA GLN A 79 -1.30 -21.31 -14.33
C GLN A 79 -2.80 -21.59 -14.41
N ILE A 80 -3.38 -21.37 -15.58
CA ILE A 80 -4.79 -21.64 -15.83
C ILE A 80 -4.96 -22.76 -16.83
N ASP A 81 -6.12 -23.41 -16.79
CA ASP A 81 -6.52 -24.35 -17.83
C ASP A 81 -6.43 -23.67 -19.21
N PRO A 82 -5.78 -24.31 -20.21
CA PRO A 82 -5.59 -23.71 -21.54
C PRO A 82 -6.90 -23.31 -22.23
N LYS A 83 -8.00 -24.04 -22.00
CA LYS A 83 -9.30 -23.70 -22.58
C LYS A 83 -9.81 -22.39 -22.00
N ILE A 84 -9.76 -22.23 -20.68
CA ILE A 84 -10.18 -21.00 -19.99
C ILE A 84 -9.26 -19.83 -20.39
N GLY A 85 -7.95 -20.07 -20.49
CA GLY A 85 -6.99 -19.06 -20.94
C GLY A 85 -7.26 -18.56 -22.36
N ASN A 86 -7.58 -19.46 -23.29
CA ASN A 86 -7.90 -19.11 -24.68
C ASN A 86 -9.24 -18.35 -24.76
N GLU A 87 -10.27 -18.80 -24.04
CA GLU A 87 -11.57 -18.10 -23.97
C GLU A 87 -11.40 -16.68 -23.41
N LEU A 88 -10.66 -16.54 -22.31
CA LEU A 88 -10.35 -15.24 -21.70
C LEU A 88 -9.64 -14.30 -22.70
N GLN A 89 -8.65 -14.81 -23.43
CA GLN A 89 -7.91 -14.01 -24.41
C GLN A 89 -8.78 -13.55 -25.59
N GLU A 90 -9.71 -14.38 -26.04
CA GLU A 90 -10.65 -14.03 -27.12
C GLU A 90 -11.70 -13.01 -26.67
N GLU A 91 -12.27 -13.18 -25.47
CA GLU A 91 -13.27 -12.24 -24.93
C GLU A 91 -12.68 -10.86 -24.62
N LEU A 92 -11.42 -10.82 -24.15
CA LEU A 92 -10.69 -9.55 -23.95
C LEU A 92 -10.40 -8.79 -25.25
N LYS A 93 -10.38 -9.45 -26.42
CA LYS A 93 -10.23 -8.75 -27.71
C LYS A 93 -11.52 -8.08 -28.17
N LYS A 94 -12.69 -8.58 -27.72
CA LYS A 94 -14.00 -8.08 -28.12
C LYS A 94 -14.42 -6.89 -27.26
N GLN A 95 -14.60 -7.13 -25.96
CA GLN A 95 -15.06 -6.11 -25.01
C GLN A 95 -14.64 -6.50 -23.58
N PRO A 96 -13.56 -5.91 -23.04
CA PRO A 96 -13.09 -6.21 -21.69
C PRO A 96 -14.07 -5.68 -20.64
N THR A 97 -14.87 -6.59 -20.08
CA THR A 97 -15.70 -6.36 -18.90
C THR A 97 -15.25 -7.30 -17.79
N ILE A 98 -15.57 -7.01 -16.53
CA ILE A 98 -15.11 -7.85 -15.41
C ILE A 98 -15.63 -9.30 -15.50
N GLN A 99 -16.76 -9.50 -16.17
CA GLN A 99 -17.39 -10.81 -16.38
C GLN A 99 -16.50 -11.79 -17.16
N VAL A 100 -15.58 -11.30 -18.00
CA VAL A 100 -14.66 -12.17 -18.74
C VAL A 100 -13.77 -13.01 -17.81
N PHE A 101 -13.57 -12.58 -16.56
CA PHE A 101 -12.76 -13.29 -15.57
C PHE A 101 -13.54 -14.31 -14.74
N GLU A 102 -14.86 -14.47 -14.89
CA GLU A 102 -15.67 -15.37 -14.04
C GLU A 102 -15.15 -16.81 -14.06
N ALA A 103 -14.91 -17.36 -15.25
CA ALA A 103 -14.38 -18.71 -15.41
C ALA A 103 -12.97 -18.86 -14.80
N ALA A 104 -12.13 -17.85 -14.97
CA ALA A 104 -10.79 -17.83 -14.40
C ALA A 104 -10.80 -17.71 -12.87
N GLN A 105 -11.70 -16.87 -12.33
CA GLN A 105 -11.89 -16.69 -10.90
C GLN A 105 -12.43 -17.97 -10.27
N ARG A 106 -13.36 -18.67 -10.94
CA ARG A 106 -13.85 -19.96 -10.50
C ARG A 106 -12.75 -21.01 -10.47
N TYR A 107 -11.94 -21.07 -11.53
CA TYR A 107 -10.78 -21.96 -11.58
C TYR A 107 -9.80 -21.68 -10.43
N ALA A 108 -9.48 -20.41 -10.17
CA ALA A 108 -8.61 -20.03 -9.06
C ALA A 108 -9.19 -20.45 -7.70
N PHE A 109 -10.51 -20.30 -7.51
CA PHE A 109 -11.19 -20.78 -6.31
C PHE A 109 -11.07 -22.30 -6.16
N ASP A 110 -11.29 -23.06 -7.24
CA ASP A 110 -11.20 -24.52 -7.19
C ASP A 110 -9.77 -25.00 -6.90
N VAL A 111 -8.74 -24.31 -7.43
CA VAL A 111 -7.32 -24.57 -7.07
C VAL A 111 -7.08 -24.32 -5.58
N LEU A 112 -7.56 -23.20 -5.05
CA LEU A 112 -7.43 -22.86 -3.63
C LEU A 112 -8.18 -23.86 -2.74
N ASP A 113 -9.37 -24.32 -3.16
CA ASP A 113 -10.20 -25.26 -2.40
C ASP A 113 -9.55 -26.65 -2.34
N GLN A 114 -8.92 -27.09 -3.44
CA GLN A 114 -8.10 -28.29 -3.42
C GLN A 114 -6.94 -28.20 -2.45
N LYS A 115 -6.25 -27.05 -2.38
CA LYS A 115 -5.15 -26.82 -1.43
C LYS A 115 -5.65 -26.72 0.00
N MET A 116 -6.84 -26.18 0.20
CA MET A 116 -7.47 -26.01 1.50
C MET A 116 -7.65 -27.34 2.25
N LYS A 117 -7.82 -28.47 1.56
CA LYS A 117 -7.97 -29.81 2.17
C LYS A 117 -6.86 -30.18 3.17
N ASN A 118 -5.64 -29.67 2.96
CA ASN A 118 -4.48 -29.94 3.83
C ASN A 118 -4.15 -28.76 4.76
N PHE A 119 -4.92 -27.68 4.74
CA PHE A 119 -4.66 -26.48 5.53
C PHE A 119 -4.72 -26.76 7.03
N SER A 120 -5.70 -27.55 7.49
CA SER A 120 -5.85 -27.92 8.91
C SER A 120 -4.67 -28.74 9.46
N GLN A 121 -3.91 -29.39 8.58
CA GLN A 121 -2.73 -30.17 8.95
C GLN A 121 -1.42 -29.36 8.83
N SER A 122 -1.50 -28.15 8.27
CA SER A 122 -0.34 -27.30 8.02
C SER A 122 0.30 -26.78 9.32
N GLU A 123 1.61 -26.57 9.27
CA GLU A 123 2.33 -25.91 10.36
C GLU A 123 1.79 -24.52 10.66
N ALA A 124 1.35 -23.76 9.65
CA ALA A 124 0.74 -22.45 9.84
C ALA A 124 -0.50 -22.52 10.73
N TYR A 125 -1.41 -23.46 10.43
CA TYR A 125 -2.64 -23.65 11.21
C TYR A 125 -2.38 -24.24 12.59
N LYS A 126 -1.47 -25.22 12.72
CA LYS A 126 -1.06 -25.78 14.01
C LYS A 126 -0.45 -24.72 14.93
N ASN A 127 0.40 -23.84 14.38
CA ASN A 127 0.98 -22.73 15.15
C ASN A 127 -0.07 -21.71 15.59
N PHE A 128 -1.06 -21.42 14.73
CA PHE A 128 -2.21 -20.60 15.09
C PHE A 128 -3.00 -21.24 16.26
N LEU A 129 -3.36 -22.52 16.17
CA LEU A 129 -4.06 -23.23 17.25
C LEU A 129 -3.26 -23.31 18.54
N LYS A 130 -1.94 -23.50 18.46
CA LYS A 130 -1.07 -23.50 19.65
C LYS A 130 -1.06 -22.14 20.36
N ARG A 131 -1.06 -21.05 19.60
CA ARG A 131 -1.17 -19.68 20.15
C ARG A 131 -2.55 -19.45 20.78
N GLU A 132 -3.63 -19.78 20.07
CA GLU A 132 -5.01 -19.68 20.58
C GLU A 132 -5.18 -20.50 21.87
N ARG A 133 -4.79 -21.77 21.86
CA ARG A 133 -4.86 -22.63 23.06
C ARG A 133 -3.99 -22.10 24.21
N SER A 134 -2.79 -21.58 23.92
CA SER A 134 -1.96 -20.94 24.95
C SER A 134 -2.62 -19.69 25.53
N LEU A 135 -3.41 -18.93 24.76
CA LEU A 135 -4.13 -17.76 25.26
C LEU A 135 -5.30 -18.17 26.17
N TYR A 136 -6.08 -19.19 25.76
CA TYR A 136 -7.21 -19.69 26.57
C TYR A 136 -6.74 -20.46 27.82
N GLN A 137 -5.65 -21.23 27.73
CA GLN A 137 -5.09 -21.96 28.88
C GLN A 137 -4.51 -20.99 29.93
N LYS A 138 -3.85 -19.91 29.49
CA LYS A 138 -3.42 -18.82 30.38
C LYS A 138 -4.60 -18.08 31.03
N GLN A 139 -5.72 -17.93 30.31
CA GLN A 139 -6.96 -17.38 30.89
C GLN A 139 -7.58 -18.32 31.94
N SER A 140 -7.57 -19.63 31.72
CA SER A 140 -8.16 -20.60 32.66
C SER A 140 -7.32 -20.82 33.93
N GLU A 141 -6.00 -20.71 33.83
CA GLU A 141 -5.09 -21.00 34.96
C GLU A 141 -4.85 -19.80 35.89
N ARG A 142 -5.29 -18.57 35.53
CA ARG A 142 -5.01 -17.30 36.24
C ARG A 142 -3.53 -17.09 36.64
N GLN A 143 -2.62 -17.93 36.17
CA GLN A 143 -1.17 -17.74 36.27
C GLN A 143 -0.76 -16.75 35.20
N PHE A 144 -1.07 -15.48 35.43
CA PHE A 144 -0.50 -14.40 34.64
C PHE A 144 0.91 -14.15 35.14
N ASP A 145 1.88 -14.43 34.28
CA ASP A 145 3.27 -14.12 34.54
C ASP A 145 3.41 -12.60 34.52
N ILE A 146 3.76 -12.00 35.67
CA ILE A 146 4.12 -10.57 35.76
C ILE A 146 5.09 -10.17 34.64
N LYS A 147 5.97 -11.10 34.23
CA LYS A 147 6.91 -10.90 33.12
C LYS A 147 6.21 -10.62 31.79
N GLU A 148 5.02 -11.18 31.54
CA GLU A 148 4.25 -10.93 30.32
C GLU A 148 3.71 -9.50 30.29
N ILE A 149 3.19 -9.02 31.43
CA ILE A 149 2.74 -7.64 31.58
C ILE A 149 3.92 -6.67 31.43
N GLU A 150 5.05 -6.96 32.08
CA GLU A 150 6.29 -6.18 31.96
C GLU A 150 6.82 -6.14 30.52
N MET A 151 6.77 -7.27 29.80
CA MET A 151 7.13 -7.34 28.38
C MET A 151 6.22 -6.41 27.55
N HIS A 152 4.91 -6.40 27.79
CA HIS A 152 4.00 -5.49 27.08
C HIS A 152 4.24 -4.02 27.42
N PHE A 153 4.57 -3.68 28.67
CA PHE A 153 5.00 -2.32 29.02
C PHE A 153 6.29 -1.91 28.34
N LYS A 154 7.26 -2.83 28.24
CA LYS A 154 8.50 -2.59 27.51
C LYS A 154 8.19 -2.29 26.04
N ARG A 155 7.33 -3.10 25.39
CA ARG A 155 6.89 -2.86 24.00
C ARG A 155 6.23 -1.51 23.81
N VAL A 156 5.32 -1.10 24.71
CA VAL A 156 4.68 0.24 24.65
C VAL A 156 5.73 1.36 24.76
N ASN A 157 6.70 1.21 25.67
CA ASN A 157 7.78 2.19 25.83
C ASN A 157 8.71 2.26 24.62
N ASP A 158 9.06 1.11 24.04
CA ASP A 158 9.90 1.06 22.85
C ASP A 158 9.15 1.65 21.64
N ALA A 159 7.86 1.32 21.48
CA ALA A 159 6.99 1.93 20.48
C ALA A 159 6.92 3.46 20.64
N HIS A 160 6.80 3.99 21.87
CA HIS A 160 6.83 5.43 22.13
C HIS A 160 8.09 6.10 21.59
N LYS A 161 9.26 5.53 21.89
CA LYS A 161 10.55 6.07 21.44
C LYS A 161 10.66 6.04 19.92
N HIS A 162 10.35 4.90 19.30
CA HIS A 162 10.47 4.74 17.86
C HIS A 162 9.48 5.62 17.09
N LEU A 163 8.23 5.68 17.53
CA LEU A 163 7.23 6.56 16.91
C LEU A 163 7.60 8.04 17.02
N LYS A 164 8.16 8.46 18.15
CA LYS A 164 8.64 9.84 18.31
C LYS A 164 9.77 10.18 17.33
N ILE A 165 10.71 9.25 17.14
CA ILE A 165 11.80 9.41 16.16
C ILE A 165 11.23 9.49 14.74
N ILE A 166 10.38 8.54 14.36
CA ILE A 166 9.73 8.51 13.04
C ILE A 166 8.96 9.81 12.78
N SER A 167 8.17 10.27 13.75
CA SER A 167 7.38 11.49 13.62
C SER A 167 8.26 12.73 13.43
N THR A 168 9.37 12.81 14.18
CA THR A 168 10.32 13.92 14.09
C THR A 168 11.03 13.92 12.73
N GLU A 169 11.48 12.76 12.26
CA GLU A 169 12.16 12.62 10.97
C GLU A 169 11.23 12.97 9.80
N ILE A 170 9.98 12.52 9.83
CA ILE A 170 8.98 12.87 8.81
C ILE A 170 8.71 14.38 8.81
N ALA A 171 8.51 14.98 9.98
CA ALA A 171 8.28 16.43 10.10
C ALA A 171 9.48 17.25 9.56
N ASN A 172 10.70 16.82 9.87
CA ASN A 172 11.92 17.45 9.34
C ASN A 172 12.00 17.34 7.82
N LYS A 173 11.66 16.17 7.26
CA LYS A 173 11.62 15.96 5.81
C LYS A 173 10.56 16.81 5.13
N LEU A 174 9.36 16.91 5.69
CA LEU A 174 8.29 17.77 5.16
C LEU A 174 8.70 19.24 5.15
N SER A 175 9.35 19.71 6.22
CA SER A 175 9.89 21.07 6.30
C SER A 175 10.95 21.34 5.21
N ALA A 176 11.89 20.39 5.00
CA ALA A 176 12.88 20.50 3.95
C ALA A 176 12.26 20.51 2.54
N ASN A 177 11.23 19.68 2.30
CA ASN A 177 10.51 19.64 1.04
C ASN A 177 9.75 20.96 0.78
N ALA A 178 9.18 21.60 1.81
CA ALA A 178 8.53 22.90 1.63
C ALA A 178 9.49 23.97 1.08
N VAL A 179 10.77 23.93 1.48
CA VAL A 179 11.81 24.79 0.91
C VAL A 179 12.10 24.42 -0.55
N ALA A 180 12.19 23.12 -0.86
CA ALA A 180 12.41 22.64 -2.22
C ALA A 180 11.28 23.06 -3.18
N VAL A 181 10.03 22.96 -2.74
CA VAL A 181 8.84 23.43 -3.46
C VAL A 181 8.94 24.92 -3.81
N ASN A 182 9.30 25.76 -2.85
CA ASN A 182 9.47 27.21 -3.09
C ASN A 182 10.60 27.49 -4.09
N ASN A 183 11.69 26.71 -4.03
CA ASN A 183 12.79 26.83 -4.98
C ASN A 183 12.38 26.42 -6.40
N LEU A 184 11.58 25.35 -6.55
CA LEU A 184 11.03 24.92 -7.83
C LEU A 184 10.16 26.01 -8.46
N HIS A 185 9.29 26.63 -7.66
CA HIS A 185 8.44 27.73 -8.11
C HIS A 185 9.27 28.91 -8.61
N ALA A 186 10.19 29.41 -7.80
CA ALA A 186 11.04 30.54 -8.15
C ALA A 186 11.88 30.26 -9.41
N LEU A 187 12.40 29.03 -9.56
CA LEU A 187 13.17 28.64 -10.72
C LEU A 187 12.29 28.59 -11.99
N ALA A 188 11.05 28.10 -11.89
CA ALA A 188 10.10 28.10 -12.99
C ALA A 188 9.75 29.52 -13.46
N GLU A 189 9.58 30.46 -12.54
CA GLU A 189 9.37 31.88 -12.87
C GLU A 189 10.58 32.44 -13.64
N ARG A 190 11.81 32.20 -13.16
CA ARG A 190 13.03 32.66 -13.85
C ARG A 190 13.20 32.07 -15.24
N PHE A 191 12.88 30.78 -15.43
CA PHE A 191 12.90 30.18 -16.76
C PHE A 191 11.87 30.80 -17.70
N THR A 192 10.69 31.14 -17.18
CA THR A 192 9.62 31.79 -17.95
C THR A 192 10.03 33.22 -18.34
N GLU A 193 10.49 34.02 -17.37
CA GLU A 193 10.99 35.39 -17.59
C GLU A 193 12.11 35.42 -18.62
N TYR A 194 13.10 34.53 -18.47
CA TYR A 194 14.22 34.46 -19.41
C TYR A 194 13.76 34.04 -20.79
N SER A 195 12.86 33.04 -20.88
CA SER A 195 12.27 32.63 -22.15
C SER A 195 11.54 33.78 -22.86
N ASP A 196 10.79 34.59 -22.13
CA ASP A 196 10.06 35.72 -22.72
C ASP A 196 11.02 36.81 -23.18
N SER A 197 12.11 37.05 -22.44
CA SER A 197 13.11 38.05 -22.80
C SER A 197 13.84 37.76 -24.11
N ILE A 198 14.09 36.48 -24.40
CA ILE A 198 14.78 36.03 -25.63
C ILE A 198 13.82 35.81 -26.80
N ARG A 199 12.51 35.87 -26.61
CA ARG A 199 11.52 35.66 -27.68
C ARG A 199 11.02 37.02 -28.19
N GLN A 200 11.75 37.62 -29.11
CA GLN A 200 11.42 38.91 -29.75
C GLN A 200 10.91 38.70 -31.19
N ALA A 201 10.23 39.71 -31.76
CA ALA A 201 9.61 39.59 -33.09
C ALA A 201 10.59 39.19 -34.20
N ASP A 202 11.87 39.54 -34.05
CA ASP A 202 12.95 39.29 -35.02
C ASP A 202 13.93 38.18 -34.57
N THR A 203 13.58 37.36 -33.56
CA THR A 203 14.52 36.32 -33.11
C THR A 203 14.66 35.17 -34.11
N GLY A 204 15.91 34.79 -34.40
CA GLY A 204 16.23 33.63 -35.23
C GLY A 204 15.69 32.32 -34.66
N ASN A 205 15.50 31.32 -35.52
CA ASN A 205 14.88 30.03 -35.19
C ASN A 205 15.53 29.30 -33.99
N GLU A 206 16.82 29.48 -33.77
CA GLU A 206 17.55 28.89 -32.65
C GLU A 206 17.12 29.46 -31.30
N LEU A 207 17.05 30.78 -31.17
CA LEU A 207 16.59 31.45 -29.95
C LEU A 207 15.09 31.22 -29.70
N GLY A 208 14.29 31.16 -30.77
CA GLY A 208 12.87 30.76 -30.68
C GLY A 208 12.70 29.33 -30.13
N SER A 209 13.52 28.39 -30.60
CA SER A 209 13.50 26.99 -30.13
C SER A 209 13.99 26.88 -28.68
N LEU A 210 15.01 27.65 -28.29
CA LEU A 210 15.47 27.71 -26.90
C LEU A 210 14.37 28.23 -25.97
N ALA A 211 13.69 29.31 -26.37
CA ALA A 211 12.58 29.88 -25.60
C ALA A 211 11.48 28.84 -25.36
N GLU A 212 11.04 28.13 -26.40
CA GLU A 212 10.04 27.06 -26.27
C GLU A 212 10.48 25.96 -25.30
N CYS A 213 11.75 25.53 -25.38
CA CYS A 213 12.31 24.54 -24.46
C CYS A 213 12.30 25.05 -23.01
N LEU A 214 12.70 26.30 -22.76
CA LEU A 214 12.71 26.90 -21.43
C LEU A 214 11.30 27.03 -20.84
N LYS A 215 10.29 27.39 -21.64
CA LYS A 215 8.88 27.38 -21.20
C LYS A 215 8.41 25.98 -20.84
N LYS A 216 8.82 24.97 -21.61
CA LYS A 216 8.49 23.58 -21.29
C LYS A 216 9.11 23.15 -19.96
N VAL A 217 10.39 23.48 -19.72
CA VAL A 217 11.08 23.25 -18.43
C VAL A 217 10.29 23.90 -17.29
N ALA A 218 9.96 25.18 -17.41
CA ALA A 218 9.21 25.92 -16.40
C ALA A 218 7.84 25.28 -16.11
N SER A 219 7.10 24.89 -17.16
CA SER A 219 5.81 24.22 -17.02
C SER A 219 5.93 22.89 -16.28
N ILE A 220 6.97 22.09 -16.56
CA ILE A 220 7.24 20.84 -15.83
C ILE A 220 7.56 21.12 -14.37
N MET A 221 8.38 22.13 -14.07
CA MET A 221 8.71 22.52 -12.69
C MET A 221 7.49 22.92 -11.88
N LEU A 222 6.57 23.71 -12.46
CA LEU A 222 5.30 24.08 -11.80
C LEU A 222 4.41 22.85 -11.54
N ARG A 223 4.39 21.88 -12.47
CA ARG A 223 3.63 20.63 -12.27
C ARG A 223 4.26 19.76 -11.18
N LEU A 224 5.59 19.69 -11.11
CA LEU A 224 6.32 19.01 -10.04
C LEU A 224 6.07 19.66 -8.68
N GLU A 225 6.07 20.98 -8.61
CA GLU A 225 5.72 21.75 -7.41
C GLU A 225 4.33 21.36 -6.87
N VAL A 226 3.32 21.29 -7.75
CA VAL A 226 1.96 20.87 -7.38
C VAL A 226 1.94 19.43 -6.85
N LEU A 227 2.62 18.50 -7.53
CA LEU A 227 2.70 17.11 -7.08
C LEU A 227 3.39 16.98 -5.71
N GLU A 228 4.46 17.74 -5.48
CA GLU A 228 5.19 17.72 -4.22
C GLU A 228 4.36 18.33 -3.09
N LYS A 229 3.62 19.42 -3.33
CA LYS A 229 2.64 19.98 -2.39
C LYS A 229 1.56 18.97 -2.01
N GLN A 230 1.00 18.28 -2.99
CA GLN A 230 -0.02 17.24 -2.77
C GLN A 230 0.53 16.07 -1.94
N MET A 231 1.74 15.59 -2.26
CA MET A 231 2.42 14.55 -1.50
C MET A 231 2.67 14.99 -0.05
N ASN A 232 3.24 16.19 0.16
CA ASN A 232 3.53 16.70 1.49
C ASN A 232 2.25 16.87 2.34
N GLN A 233 1.16 17.35 1.74
CA GLN A 233 -0.13 17.45 2.42
C GLN A 233 -0.65 16.07 2.84
N ALA A 234 -0.68 15.11 1.91
CA ALA A 234 -1.16 13.76 2.19
C ALA A 234 -0.32 13.09 3.30
N ILE A 235 1.01 13.22 3.26
CA ILE A 235 1.89 12.69 4.31
C ILE A 235 1.60 13.36 5.67
N SER A 236 1.37 14.69 5.69
CA SER A 236 1.06 15.42 6.92
C SER A 236 -0.24 14.93 7.56
N GLU A 237 -1.30 14.76 6.78
CA GLU A 237 -2.60 14.22 7.26
C GLU A 237 -2.45 12.80 7.83
N ARG A 238 -1.59 11.96 7.25
CA ARG A 238 -1.30 10.63 7.79
C ARG A 238 -0.44 10.66 9.05
N LEU A 239 0.44 11.66 9.19
CA LEU A 239 1.27 11.81 10.37
C LEU A 239 0.44 12.12 11.63
N GLU A 240 -0.63 12.90 11.51
CA GLU A 240 -1.55 13.20 12.62
C GLU A 240 -2.10 11.92 13.30
N THR A 241 -2.28 10.86 12.52
CA THR A 241 -2.75 9.55 12.99
C THR A 241 -1.72 8.87 13.92
N VAL A 242 -0.43 9.02 13.63
CA VAL A 242 0.68 8.54 14.48
C VAL A 242 0.82 9.42 15.72
N GLU A 243 0.71 10.74 15.56
CA GLU A 243 0.78 11.70 16.66
C GLU A 243 -0.37 11.51 17.66
N SER A 244 -1.57 11.19 17.19
CA SER A 244 -2.70 10.80 18.04
C SER A 244 -2.38 9.60 18.94
N SER A 245 -1.64 8.61 18.40
CA SER A 245 -1.25 7.41 19.15
C SER A 245 -0.16 7.72 20.20
N LEU A 246 0.76 8.63 19.86
CA LEU A 246 1.75 9.17 20.79
C LEU A 246 1.11 10.01 21.91
N ALA A 247 0.04 10.74 21.62
CA ALA A 247 -0.60 11.66 22.56
C ALA A 247 -1.63 10.99 23.49
N SER A 248 -2.28 9.91 23.04
CA SER A 248 -3.39 9.28 23.79
C SER A 248 -3.10 7.83 24.17
N ASP A 249 -2.98 6.94 23.19
CA ASP A 249 -2.90 5.50 23.39
C ASP A 249 -1.72 5.09 24.28
N ILE A 250 -0.54 5.62 23.98
CA ILE A 250 0.69 5.28 24.70
C ILE A 250 0.70 5.83 26.13
N PRO A 251 0.42 7.14 26.38
CA PRO A 251 0.32 7.66 27.75
C PRO A 251 -0.74 6.94 28.59
N ASN A 252 -1.90 6.61 28.01
CA ASN A 252 -2.95 5.87 28.70
C ASN A 252 -2.48 4.47 29.09
N ALA A 253 -1.80 3.75 28.20
CA ALA A 253 -1.21 2.45 28.50
C ALA A 253 -0.14 2.55 29.59
N LEU A 254 0.76 3.54 29.52
CA LEU A 254 1.80 3.74 30.55
C LEU A 254 1.21 4.12 31.91
N ALA A 255 0.09 4.84 31.96
CA ALA A 255 -0.61 5.16 33.20
C ALA A 255 -1.17 3.90 33.91
N LEU A 256 -1.47 2.82 33.16
CA LEU A 256 -1.89 1.54 33.75
C LEU A 256 -0.78 0.88 34.57
N LYS A 257 0.50 1.20 34.31
CA LYS A 257 1.63 0.66 35.09
C LYS A 257 1.50 1.02 36.57
N LYS A 258 1.15 2.28 36.86
CA LYS A 258 0.95 2.77 38.23
C LYS A 258 -0.23 2.10 38.93
N LYS A 259 -1.24 1.65 38.18
CA LYS A 259 -2.38 0.90 38.73
C LYS A 259 -1.99 -0.54 39.01
N MET A 260 -1.21 -1.14 38.12
CA MET A 260 -0.70 -2.51 38.26
C MET A 260 0.27 -2.67 39.43
N GLU A 261 1.16 -1.70 39.66
CA GLU A 261 2.12 -1.71 40.79
C GLU A 261 1.43 -1.77 42.17
N LYS A 262 0.13 -1.48 42.25
CA LYS A 262 -0.69 -1.56 43.47
C LYS A 262 -1.58 -2.80 43.54
N ALA A 263 -1.65 -3.60 42.48
CA ALA A 263 -2.52 -4.77 42.39
C ALA A 263 -1.82 -6.02 42.97
N SER A 264 -2.60 -6.91 43.59
CA SER A 264 -2.09 -8.21 44.05
C SER A 264 -2.11 -9.24 42.90
N ASN A 265 -1.24 -10.25 42.97
CA ASN A 265 -1.16 -11.30 41.94
C ASN A 265 -2.50 -12.01 41.75
N GLY A 266 -2.95 -12.10 40.49
CA GLY A 266 -4.20 -12.80 40.12
C GLY A 266 -5.48 -11.96 40.27
N ASP A 267 -5.35 -10.68 40.62
CA ASP A 267 -6.48 -9.75 40.71
C ASP A 267 -7.05 -9.38 39.34
N GLN A 268 -8.35 -9.11 39.26
CA GLN A 268 -9.05 -8.76 38.01
C GLN A 268 -8.39 -7.54 37.34
N THR A 269 -7.89 -6.61 38.15
CA THR A 269 -7.10 -5.45 37.71
C THR A 269 -5.91 -5.81 36.82
N MET A 270 -5.21 -6.93 37.09
CA MET A 270 -4.09 -7.39 36.27
C MET A 270 -4.56 -7.93 34.92
N ILE A 271 -5.70 -8.62 34.90
CA ILE A 271 -6.30 -9.18 33.68
C ILE A 271 -6.73 -8.05 32.74
N ASP A 272 -7.45 -7.07 33.29
CA ASP A 272 -7.93 -5.91 32.54
C ASP A 272 -6.75 -5.07 32.01
N THR A 273 -5.69 -4.93 32.82
CA THR A 273 -4.46 -4.24 32.42
C THR A 273 -3.77 -4.97 31.27
N LEU A 274 -3.59 -6.29 31.36
CA LEU A 274 -2.94 -7.08 30.31
C LEU A 274 -3.74 -7.03 28.99
N SER A 275 -5.06 -7.17 29.06
CA SER A 275 -5.93 -7.06 27.88
C SER A 275 -5.76 -5.69 27.22
N THR A 276 -5.86 -4.61 28.01
CA THR A 276 -5.72 -3.24 27.50
C THR A 276 -4.34 -3.00 26.89
N LEU A 277 -3.28 -3.54 27.49
CA LEU A 277 -1.91 -3.42 26.97
C LEU A 277 -1.73 -4.20 25.66
N ARG A 278 -2.30 -5.38 25.54
CA ARG A 278 -2.29 -6.15 24.28
C ARG A 278 -3.03 -5.41 23.18
N ASP A 279 -4.22 -4.92 23.48
CA ASP A 279 -5.05 -4.17 22.53
C ASP A 279 -4.36 -2.87 22.10
N THR A 280 -3.72 -2.17 23.03
CA THR A 280 -2.96 -0.96 22.72
C THR A 280 -1.75 -1.29 21.85
N ASN A 281 -0.95 -2.31 22.20
CA ASN A 281 0.19 -2.71 21.38
C ASN A 281 -0.26 -3.09 19.95
N ASN A 282 -1.29 -3.91 19.82
CA ASN A 282 -1.81 -4.33 18.51
C ASN A 282 -2.34 -3.14 17.70
N ARG A 283 -3.09 -2.24 18.34
CA ARG A 283 -3.61 -1.02 17.71
C ARG A 283 -2.46 -0.11 17.23
N VAL A 284 -1.48 0.15 18.10
CA VAL A 284 -0.31 0.98 17.78
C VAL A 284 0.50 0.34 16.65
N ASP A 285 0.81 -0.96 16.72
CA ASP A 285 1.59 -1.68 15.70
C ASP A 285 0.88 -1.63 14.34
N HIS A 286 -0.41 -1.97 14.29
CA HIS A 286 -1.20 -1.98 13.05
C HIS A 286 -1.32 -0.58 12.45
N ARG A 287 -1.63 0.42 13.29
CA ARG A 287 -1.82 1.80 12.82
C ARG A 287 -0.51 2.39 12.30
N THR A 288 0.60 2.14 13.00
CA THR A 288 1.94 2.54 12.56
C THR A 288 2.27 1.92 11.22
N PHE A 289 2.07 0.61 11.07
CA PHE A 289 2.34 -0.09 9.82
C PHE A 289 1.49 0.46 8.66
N SER A 290 0.19 0.65 8.86
CA SER A 290 -0.72 1.23 7.86
C SER A 290 -0.25 2.61 7.41
N VAL A 291 0.06 3.50 8.36
CA VAL A 291 0.52 4.87 8.05
C VAL A 291 1.85 4.85 7.28
N LEU A 292 2.80 3.99 7.67
CA LEU A 292 4.07 3.88 6.95
C LEU A 292 3.87 3.40 5.51
N CYS A 293 3.00 2.41 5.28
CA CYS A 293 2.64 1.97 3.94
C CYS A 293 2.00 3.10 3.13
N GLU A 294 1.02 3.80 3.71
CA GLU A 294 0.33 4.93 3.05
C GLU A 294 1.31 6.05 2.67
N ILE A 295 2.28 6.36 3.55
CA ILE A 295 3.34 7.34 3.27
C ILE A 295 4.25 6.87 2.13
N MET A 296 4.66 5.61 2.13
CA MET A 296 5.48 5.04 1.04
C MET A 296 4.75 5.08 -0.29
N GLU A 297 3.44 4.81 -0.31
CA GLU A 297 2.60 4.93 -1.50
C GLU A 297 2.53 6.37 -2.02
N GLN A 298 2.49 7.38 -1.13
CA GLN A 298 2.54 8.79 -1.55
C GLN A 298 3.87 9.12 -2.25
N TYR A 299 5.00 8.66 -1.69
CA TYR A 299 6.31 8.85 -2.32
C TYR A 299 6.40 8.14 -3.67
N LEU A 300 5.94 6.88 -3.75
CA LEU A 300 5.97 6.12 -5.00
C LEU A 300 5.15 6.84 -6.09
N GLY A 301 3.91 7.23 -5.77
CA GLY A 301 3.04 7.94 -6.70
C GLY A 301 3.58 9.32 -7.10
N PHE A 302 4.33 10.00 -6.24
CA PHE A 302 5.07 11.21 -6.59
C PHE A 302 6.18 10.92 -7.60
N PHE A 303 7.05 9.93 -7.32
CA PHE A 303 8.18 9.61 -8.20
C PHE A 303 7.74 9.08 -9.57
N GLU A 304 6.72 8.23 -9.64
CA GLU A 304 6.21 7.71 -10.91
C GLU A 304 5.65 8.83 -11.80
N ARG A 305 4.80 9.69 -11.22
CA ARG A 305 4.24 10.84 -11.97
C ARG A 305 5.32 11.85 -12.32
N GLY A 306 6.24 12.15 -11.40
CA GLY A 306 7.36 13.05 -11.64
C GLY A 306 8.28 12.55 -12.74
N TYR A 307 8.59 11.25 -12.78
CA TYR A 307 9.37 10.63 -13.85
C TYR A 307 8.68 10.78 -15.21
N SER A 308 7.38 10.48 -15.29
CA SER A 308 6.60 10.68 -16.52
C SER A 308 6.61 12.14 -16.98
N LEU A 309 6.48 13.10 -16.07
CA LEU A 309 6.57 14.53 -16.40
C LEU A 309 7.93 14.91 -16.97
N MET A 310 9.02 14.39 -16.40
CA MET A 310 10.37 14.67 -16.87
C MET A 310 10.62 14.09 -18.26
N GLN A 311 9.99 12.96 -18.61
CA GLN A 311 10.08 12.40 -19.96
C GLN A 311 9.42 13.31 -21.02
N ASP A 312 8.39 14.09 -20.66
CA ASP A 312 7.71 15.02 -21.57
C ASP A 312 8.65 16.14 -22.09
N ILE A 313 9.83 16.32 -21.49
CA ILE A 313 10.82 17.32 -21.93
C ILE A 313 11.67 16.85 -23.10
N LEU A 314 11.85 15.53 -23.24
CA LEU A 314 12.80 14.95 -24.19
C LEU A 314 12.53 15.37 -25.64
N PRO A 315 11.27 15.42 -26.12
CA PRO A 315 10.99 15.86 -27.48
C PRO A 315 11.41 17.31 -27.75
N GLU A 316 11.18 18.22 -26.81
CA GLU A 316 11.55 19.64 -26.96
C GLU A 316 13.05 19.85 -26.92
N VAL A 317 13.76 19.12 -26.06
CA VAL A 317 15.22 19.14 -26.01
C VAL A 317 15.82 18.60 -27.31
N GLU A 318 15.25 17.53 -27.86
CA GLU A 318 15.72 16.95 -29.13
C GLU A 318 15.43 17.87 -30.31
N LYS A 319 14.26 18.52 -30.35
CA LYS A 319 13.93 19.56 -31.33
C LYS A 319 14.95 20.69 -31.29
N TYR A 320 15.27 21.20 -30.10
CA TYR A 320 16.28 22.25 -29.92
C TYR A 320 17.67 21.83 -30.43
N ARG A 321 18.10 20.58 -30.14
CA ARG A 321 19.37 20.02 -30.62
C ARG A 321 19.43 19.90 -32.14
N GLN A 322 18.31 19.60 -32.79
CA GLN A 322 18.23 19.51 -34.25
C GLN A 322 18.32 20.91 -34.88
N THR A 323 17.65 21.91 -34.30
CA THR A 323 17.73 23.30 -34.77
C THR A 323 19.17 23.84 -34.69
N THR A 324 19.87 23.61 -33.58
CA THR A 324 21.27 24.03 -33.39
C THR A 324 22.24 23.33 -34.34
N LYS A 325 22.00 22.07 -34.69
CA LYS A 325 22.80 21.37 -35.71
C LYS A 325 22.59 21.94 -37.12
N ALA A 326 21.37 22.38 -37.44
CA ALA A 326 21.05 22.94 -38.75
C ALA A 326 21.62 24.34 -38.97
N THR A 327 21.84 25.14 -37.91
CA THR A 327 22.51 26.45 -37.99
C THR A 327 24.04 26.38 -38.02
N ALA A 328 24.63 25.22 -37.72
CA ALA A 328 26.09 24.98 -37.72
C ALA A 328 26.65 24.49 -39.07
N VAL A 329 25.79 24.28 -40.07
CA VAL A 329 26.13 23.93 -41.47
C VAL A 329 25.84 25.14 -42.35
#